data_AF-A0A953W9H4-F1
#
_entry.id   AF-A0A953W9H4-F1
#
_cell.length_a   1.000
_cell.length_b   1.000
_cell.length_c   1.000
_cell.angle_alpha   90.00
_cell.angle_beta   90.00
_cell.angle_gamma   90.00
#
_symmetry.space_group_name_H-M   'P 1'
#
loop_
_entity.id
_entity.type
_entity.pdbx_description
1 polymer ?
#
loop_
_entity_poly.entity_id
_entity_poly.type
_entity_poly.pdbx_seq_one_letter_code
_entity_poly.pdbx_strand_id
1 'polypeptide(L)' 'GYLLDALEAKSRRLVNLALAIGGRSEGAVHSHARQALSEGITKEEIKHVALLAMTTLGFPQGVAGLSWIEDITDA' A
#
# COMPACT_ATOMS: atom_id res chain seq x y z
N GLY A 1 10.86 9.54 22.46
CA GLY A 1 10.62 8.43 23.41
C GLY A 1 10.57 7.14 22.63
N TYR A 2 11.25 6.09 23.09
CA TYR A 2 11.66 4.87 22.36
C TYR A 2 10.60 4.11 21.53
N LEU A 3 9.33 4.52 21.52
CA LEU A 3 8.24 3.91 20.74
C LEU A 3 7.80 4.73 19.51
N LEU A 4 8.17 6.02 19.41
CA LEU A 4 7.77 6.87 18.28
C LEU A 4 8.53 6.56 16.97
N ASP A 5 9.57 5.73 17.08
CA ASP A 5 10.47 5.33 15.99
C ASP A 5 10.42 3.82 15.69
N ALA A 6 9.44 3.08 16.26
CA ALA A 6 9.39 1.61 16.15
C ALA A 6 9.29 1.09 14.71
N LEU A 7 8.79 1.91 13.78
CA LEU A 7 8.79 1.67 12.34
C LEU A 7 9.31 2.93 11.66
N GLU A 8 10.12 2.82 10.62
CA GLU A 8 10.49 3.98 9.81
C GLU A 8 9.27 4.54 9.06
N ALA A 9 9.29 5.83 8.70
CA ALA A 9 8.14 6.51 8.09
C ALA A 9 7.62 5.79 6.84
N LYS A 10 8.54 5.36 5.97
CA LYS A 10 8.25 4.55 4.78
C LYS A 10 7.56 3.23 5.12
N SER A 11 8.08 2.51 6.11
CA SER A 11 7.49 1.24 6.54
C SER A 11 6.07 1.44 7.06
N ARG A 12 5.82 2.48 7.86
CA ARG A 12 4.45 2.81 8.32
C ARG A 12 3.51 3.08 7.14
N ARG A 13 3.97 3.82 6.14
CA ARG A 13 3.20 4.14 4.93
C ARG A 13 2.79 2.88 4.17
N LEU A 14 3.76 1.99 3.90
CA LEU A 14 3.51 0.75 3.16
C LEU A 14 2.67 -0.26 3.97
N VAL A 15 2.86 -0.33 5.30
CA VAL A 15 2.02 -1.16 6.17
C VAL A 15 0.56 -0.68 6.16
N ASN A 16 0.31 0.63 6.25
CA ASN A 16 -1.05 1.15 6.19
C ASN A 16 -1.72 0.88 4.82
N LEU A 17 -0.96 0.96 3.73
CA LEU A 17 -1.43 0.53 2.42
C LEU A 17 -1.80 -0.97 2.41
N ALA A 18 -0.94 -1.83 2.97
CA ALA A 18 -1.23 -3.27 3.09
C ALA A 18 -2.50 -3.54 3.92
N LEU A 19 -2.69 -2.80 5.02
CA LEU A 19 -3.90 -2.88 5.85
C LEU A 19 -5.15 -2.43 5.10
N ALA A 20 -5.04 -1.39 4.26
CA ALA A 20 -6.15 -0.95 3.41
C ALA A 20 -6.54 -2.01 2.36
N ILE A 21 -5.56 -2.68 1.74
CA ILE A 21 -5.78 -3.83 0.86
C ILE A 21 -6.45 -4.96 1.65
N GLY A 22 -5.94 -5.29 2.83
CA GLY A 22 -6.49 -6.29 3.77
C GLY A 22 -7.95 -6.02 4.17
N GLY A 23 -8.26 -4.75 4.42
CA GLY A 23 -9.60 -4.27 4.75
C GLY A 23 -10.53 -4.12 3.54
N ARG A 24 -10.06 -4.42 2.31
CA ARG A 24 -10.82 -4.33 1.05
C ARG A 24 -11.44 -2.96 0.82
N SER A 25 -10.73 -1.90 1.21
CA SER A 25 -11.19 -0.51 1.09
C SER A 25 -10.46 0.21 -0.04
N GLU A 26 -11.09 0.24 -1.22
CA GLU A 26 -10.54 0.91 -2.41
C GLU A 26 -10.18 2.38 -2.14
N GLY A 27 -11.08 3.14 -1.54
CA GLY A 27 -10.83 4.55 -1.21
C GLY A 27 -9.64 4.75 -0.26
N ALA A 28 -9.42 3.82 0.68
CA ALA A 28 -8.24 3.85 1.55
C ALA A 28 -6.96 3.49 0.78
N VAL A 29 -7.00 2.49 -0.11
CA VAL A 29 -5.87 2.13 -0.98
C VAL A 29 -5.46 3.31 -1.85
N HIS A 30 -6.43 3.97 -2.50
CA HIS A 30 -6.19 5.19 -3.28
C HIS A 30 -5.57 6.31 -2.45
N SER A 31 -6.09 6.54 -1.24
CA SER A 31 -5.58 7.58 -0.33
C SER A 31 -4.14 7.30 0.12
N HIS A 32 -3.82 6.06 0.51
CA HIS A 32 -2.48 5.68 0.93
C HIS A 32 -1.48 5.66 -0.24
N ALA A 33 -1.91 5.28 -1.45
CA ALA A 33 -1.08 5.35 -2.66
C ALA A 33 -0.70 6.79 -3.01
N ARG A 34 -1.66 7.74 -3.01
CA ARG A 34 -1.35 9.18 -3.24
C ARG A 34 -0.39 9.75 -2.21
N GLN A 35 -0.60 9.42 -0.94
CA GLN A 35 0.29 9.86 0.13
C GLN A 35 1.70 9.27 -0.04
N ALA A 36 1.82 7.98 -0.37
CA ALA A 36 3.10 7.34 -0.61
C ALA A 36 3.89 8.02 -1.75
N LEU A 37 3.22 8.34 -2.86
CA LEU A 37 3.84 9.09 -3.96
C LEU A 37 4.29 10.49 -3.50
N SER A 38 3.47 11.20 -2.73
CA SER A 38 3.83 12.53 -2.19
C SER A 38 5.02 12.50 -1.22
N GLU A 39 5.26 11.34 -0.58
CA GLU A 39 6.39 11.07 0.31
C GLU A 39 7.63 10.57 -0.46
N GLY A 40 7.57 10.48 -1.79
CA GLY A 40 8.69 10.07 -2.66
C GLY A 40 8.91 8.56 -2.73
N ILE A 41 7.96 7.74 -2.26
CA ILE A 41 8.00 6.28 -2.42
C ILE A 41 7.71 5.95 -3.88
N THR A 42 8.50 5.05 -4.48
CA THR A 42 8.37 4.78 -5.92
C THR A 42 7.11 3.96 -6.23
N LYS A 43 6.63 4.07 -7.48
CA LYS A 43 5.46 3.31 -7.95
C LYS A 43 5.69 1.80 -7.78
N GLU A 44 6.90 1.34 -8.05
CA GLU A 44 7.32 -0.06 -7.93
C GLU A 44 7.19 -0.56 -6.50
N GLU A 45 7.62 0.23 -5.51
CA GLU A 45 7.52 -0.13 -4.10
C GLU A 45 6.07 -0.18 -3.62
N ILE A 46 5.23 0.75 -4.10
CA ILE A 46 3.80 0.77 -3.80
C ILE A 46 3.11 -0.48 -4.40
N LYS A 47 3.33 -0.75 -5.68
CA LYS A 47 2.78 -1.93 -6.37
C LYS A 47 3.25 -3.25 -5.74
N HIS A 48 4.49 -3.29 -5.25
CA HIS A 48 5.03 -4.47 -4.58
C HIS A 48 4.22 -4.88 -3.34
N VAL A 49 3.58 -3.94 -2.64
CA VAL A 49 2.70 -4.25 -1.51
C VAL A 49 1.53 -5.15 -1.93
N ALA A 50 0.93 -4.89 -3.10
CA ALA A 50 -0.14 -5.74 -3.62
C ALA A 50 0.36 -7.12 -4.07
N LEU A 51 1.59 -7.21 -4.58
CA LEU A 51 2.22 -8.50 -4.90
C LEU A 51 2.47 -9.34 -3.65
N LEU A 52 2.95 -8.73 -2.56
CA LEU A 52 3.10 -9.39 -1.26
C LEU A 52 1.73 -9.81 -0.68
N ALA A 53 0.68 -9.02 -0.92
CA ALA A 53 -0.68 -9.36 -0.50
C ALA A 53 -1.22 -10.63 -1.18
N MET A 54 -0.76 -10.99 -2.38
CA MET A 54 -1.25 -12.20 -3.08
C MET A 54 -0.99 -13.49 -2.30
N THR A 55 0.13 -13.59 -1.59
CA THR A 55 0.50 -14.78 -0.80
C THR A 55 -0.16 -14.80 0.58
N THR A 56 -0.49 -13.63 1.14
CA THR A 56 -1.01 -13.48 2.51
C THR A 56 -2.53 -13.39 2.56
N LEU A 57 -3.13 -12.65 1.62
CA LEU A 57 -4.57 -12.38 1.52
C LEU A 57 -5.24 -13.16 0.39
N GLY A 58 -4.45 -13.88 -0.41
CA GLY A 58 -4.90 -14.63 -1.58
C GLY A 58 -4.89 -13.81 -2.87
N PHE A 59 -4.74 -14.51 -3.98
CA PHE A 59 -4.61 -13.91 -5.31
C PHE A 59 -5.72 -12.91 -5.67
N PRO A 60 -7.02 -13.21 -5.45
CA PRO A 60 -8.09 -12.27 -5.82
C PRO A 60 -7.99 -10.93 -5.09
N GLN A 61 -7.58 -10.93 -3.82
CA GLN A 61 -7.47 -9.72 -3.02
C GLN A 61 -6.21 -8.92 -3.36
N GLY A 62 -5.08 -9.60 -3.61
CA GLY A 62 -3.87 -8.96 -4.10
C GLY A 62 -4.06 -8.29 -5.46
N VAL A 63 -4.75 -8.95 -6.41
CA VAL A 63 -5.04 -8.37 -7.74
C VAL A 63 -5.95 -7.15 -7.66
N ALA A 64 -7.01 -7.19 -6.83
CA ALA A 64 -7.87 -6.03 -6.61
C ALA A 64 -7.06 -4.85 -6.03
N GLY A 65 -6.22 -5.12 -5.03
CA GLY A 65 -5.31 -4.13 -4.46
C GLY A 65 -4.36 -3.53 -5.49
N LEU A 66 -3.80 -4.35 -6.39
CA LEU A 66 -2.92 -3.89 -7.47
C LEU A 66 -3.67 -2.95 -8.43
N SER A 67 -4.86 -3.34 -8.88
CA SER A 67 -5.69 -2.52 -9.77
C SER A 67 -5.97 -1.14 -9.16
N TRP A 68 -6.34 -1.09 -7.88
CA TRP A 68 -6.60 0.18 -7.19
C TRP A 68 -5.33 1.04 -7.02
N ILE A 69 -4.17 0.43 -6.82
CA ILE A 69 -2.90 1.15 -6.80
C ILE A 69 -2.62 1.74 -8.18
N GLU A 70 -2.85 0.98 -9.24
CA GLU A 70 -2.59 1.39 -10.63
C GLU A 70 -3.48 2.56 -11.07
N ASP A 71 -4.72 2.65 -10.57
CA ASP A 71 -5.58 3.84 -10.75
C ASP A 71 -4.91 5.14 -10.29
N ILE A 72 -3.94 5.06 -9.37
CA ILE A 72 -3.22 6.21 -8.83
C ILE A 72 -1.81 6.34 -9.41
N THR A 73 -1.10 5.23 -9.61
CA THR A 73 0.29 5.28 -10.06
C THR A 73 0.41 5.45 -11.57
N ASP A 74 -0.57 5.03 -12.35
CA ASP A 74 -0.48 4.95 -13.81
C ASP A 74 -1.49 5.85 -14.54
N ALA A 75 -2.23 6.66 -13.77
CA ALA A 75 -3.09 7.72 -14.29
C ALA A 75 -2.33 8.92 -14.88
#